data_AF-A0AAU8ERB3-F1
#
_entry.id   AF-A0AAU8ERB3-F1
#
_cell.length_a   1.000
_cell.length_b   1.000
_cell.length_c   1.000
_cell.angle_alpha   90.00
_cell.angle_beta   90.00
_cell.angle_gamma   90.00
#
_symmetry.space_group_name_H-M   'P 1'
#
loop_
_entity.id
_entity.type
_entity.pdbx_description
1 polymer ?
#
loop_
_entity_poly.entity_id
_entity_poly.type
_entity_poly.pdbx_seq_one_letter_code
_entity_poly.pdbx_strand_id
1 'polypeptide(L)'
;MNADDDDDITDELLADSEKLTGLSLELLGLDPHPDDMTAEQRLQFDPDDLAEMAAASPGERERSVRQTRLLAGLLWNSSSILIDQLFRDLGRLHELDTVTPEAIAGTSVLSSLPPQFAASYDAKFTQRFIVVASDVTASFARGWTAPGCLAGELAVHCLLDQARITEDIYELDLPEEWRAIVEEVLLEDADSETLYADNAGAADGAREQDAGKLDIRHWFEPFTPGDAVPPYACS
;
A
#
# COMPACT_ATOMS: atom_id res chain seq x y z
N MET A 1 20.81 -14.50 8.85
CA MET A 1 20.15 -13.93 10.03
C MET A 1 20.33 -14.87 11.21
N ASN A 2 20.50 -14.35 12.42
CA ASN A 2 20.33 -15.10 13.65
C ASN A 2 18.85 -15.00 14.06
N ALA A 3 18.26 -16.05 14.61
CA ALA A 3 16.86 -16.04 15.07
C ALA A 3 16.56 -14.91 16.09
N ASP A 4 17.59 -14.45 16.82
CA ASP A 4 17.49 -13.32 17.75
C ASP A 4 17.19 -11.98 17.04
N ASP A 5 17.56 -11.80 15.77
CA ASP A 5 17.29 -10.57 15.00
C ASP A 5 15.85 -10.57 14.41
N ASP A 6 15.30 -11.76 14.11
CA ASP A 6 13.96 -11.92 13.51
C ASP A 6 12.85 -11.80 14.57
N ASP A 7 13.12 -12.25 15.79
CA ASP A 7 12.22 -12.04 16.93
C ASP A 7 12.16 -10.55 17.34
N ASP A 8 13.27 -9.80 17.25
CA ASP A 8 13.34 -8.37 17.59
C ASP A 8 12.46 -7.51 16.66
N ILE A 9 12.53 -7.74 15.34
CA ILE A 9 11.71 -7.00 14.38
C ILE A 9 10.22 -7.36 14.52
N THR A 10 9.88 -8.63 14.79
CA THR A 10 8.49 -9.05 14.95
C THR A 10 7.83 -8.35 16.14
N ASP A 11 8.54 -8.24 17.26
CA ASP A 11 8.06 -7.53 18.44
C ASP A 11 7.95 -6.01 18.19
N GLU A 12 8.89 -5.42 17.44
CA GLU A 12 8.82 -4.01 17.02
C GLU A 12 7.59 -3.75 16.13
N LEU A 13 7.33 -4.59 15.13
CA LEU A 13 6.17 -4.47 14.26
C LEU A 13 4.86 -4.62 15.04
N LEU A 14 4.78 -5.58 15.97
CA LEU A 14 3.62 -5.75 16.84
C LEU A 14 3.38 -4.50 17.70
N ALA A 15 4.44 -3.89 18.24
CA ALA A 15 4.34 -2.63 18.98
C ALA A 15 3.88 -1.46 18.09
N ASP A 16 4.33 -1.43 16.83
CA ASP A 16 3.99 -0.40 15.86
C ASP A 16 2.58 -0.54 15.28
N SER A 17 1.95 -1.71 15.41
CA SER A 17 0.58 -1.95 14.96
C SER A 17 -0.43 -0.94 15.52
N GLU A 18 -0.24 -0.50 16.77
CA GLU A 18 -1.11 0.47 17.43
C GLU A 18 -1.01 1.88 16.82
N LYS A 19 0.06 2.16 16.04
CA LYS A 19 0.25 3.45 15.37
C LYS A 19 -0.59 3.58 14.10
N LEU A 20 -0.96 2.45 13.48
CA LEU A 20 -1.80 2.38 12.28
C LEU A 20 -3.28 2.63 12.61
N THR A 21 -3.60 3.84 13.06
CA THR A 21 -4.94 4.19 13.57
C THR A 21 -5.95 4.54 12.46
N GLY A 22 -5.50 4.70 11.22
CA GLY A 22 -6.33 5.06 10.08
C GLY A 22 -7.02 3.88 9.38
N LEU A 23 -6.59 2.65 9.65
CA LEU A 23 -7.17 1.42 9.11
C LEU A 23 -7.58 0.52 10.28
N SER A 24 -8.80 -0.03 10.24
CA SER A 24 -9.22 -1.02 11.23
C SER A 24 -8.57 -2.37 10.91
N LEU A 25 -8.44 -3.24 11.91
CA LEU A 25 -7.99 -4.61 11.67
C LEU A 25 -8.99 -5.39 10.80
N GLU A 26 -10.28 -5.07 10.86
CA GLU A 26 -11.31 -5.67 9.98
C GLU A 26 -11.03 -5.34 8.51
N LEU A 27 -10.65 -4.10 8.20
CA LEU A 27 -10.20 -3.69 6.86
C LEU A 27 -8.87 -4.35 6.44
N LEU A 28 -8.15 -4.97 7.37
CA LEU A 28 -6.95 -5.75 7.07
C LEU A 28 -7.23 -7.27 7.08
N GLY A 29 -8.50 -7.67 7.01
CA GLY A 29 -8.92 -9.07 6.91
C GLY A 29 -9.13 -9.78 8.24
N LEU A 30 -9.18 -9.06 9.37
CA LEU A 30 -9.58 -9.68 10.64
C LEU A 30 -11.08 -9.93 10.66
N ASP A 31 -11.49 -11.20 10.71
CA ASP A 31 -12.90 -11.53 10.83
C ASP A 31 -13.52 -10.89 12.08
N PRO A 32 -14.72 -10.29 11.96
CA PRO A 32 -15.42 -9.72 13.10
C PRO A 32 -15.80 -10.83 14.07
N HIS A 33 -15.57 -10.59 15.36
CA HIS A 33 -15.89 -11.55 16.41
C HIS A 33 -16.91 -10.95 17.40
N PRO A 34 -17.91 -11.73 17.87
CA PRO A 34 -18.91 -11.20 18.79
C PRO A 34 -18.32 -10.61 20.06
N ASP A 35 -17.17 -11.07 20.56
CA ASP A 35 -16.53 -10.50 21.76
C ASP A 35 -16.01 -9.08 21.57
N ASP A 36 -15.69 -8.69 20.34
CA ASP A 36 -15.19 -7.35 20.01
C ASP A 36 -16.34 -6.34 19.76
N MET A 37 -17.58 -6.83 19.71
CA MET A 37 -18.77 -6.01 19.45
C MET A 37 -19.37 -5.38 20.71
N THR A 38 -20.01 -4.23 20.54
CA THR A 38 -20.94 -3.66 21.53
C THR A 38 -22.24 -4.47 21.61
N ALA A 39 -23.04 -4.27 22.66
CA ALA A 39 -24.34 -4.93 22.76
C ALA A 39 -25.28 -4.51 21.62
N GLU A 40 -25.22 -3.24 21.21
CA GLU A 40 -25.99 -2.67 20.12
C GLU A 40 -25.58 -3.24 18.75
N GLN A 41 -24.28 -3.46 18.51
CA GLN A 41 -23.80 -4.11 17.28
C GLN A 41 -24.27 -5.56 17.19
N ARG A 42 -24.21 -6.33 18.29
CA ARG A 42 -24.69 -7.72 18.30
C ARG A 42 -26.17 -7.84 17.96
N LEU A 43 -27.00 -6.84 18.30
CA LEU A 43 -28.43 -6.83 17.95
C LEU A 43 -28.71 -6.69 16.45
N GLN A 44 -27.69 -6.38 15.63
CA GLN A 44 -27.82 -6.27 14.17
C GLN A 44 -27.73 -7.64 13.48
N PHE A 45 -27.32 -8.68 14.20
CA PHE A 45 -27.12 -10.03 13.68
C PHE A 45 -28.12 -11.00 14.31
N ASP A 46 -28.54 -12.01 13.55
CA ASP A 46 -29.36 -13.08 14.10
C ASP A 46 -28.48 -14.01 14.98
N PRO A 47 -29.05 -14.74 15.96
CA PRO A 47 -28.28 -15.57 16.88
C PRO A 47 -27.44 -16.66 16.19
N ASP A 48 -27.89 -17.16 15.04
CA ASP A 48 -27.18 -18.17 14.26
C ASP A 48 -25.93 -17.57 13.61
N ASP A 49 -26.00 -16.33 13.09
CA ASP A 49 -24.85 -15.61 12.53
C ASP A 49 -23.78 -15.36 13.61
N LEU A 50 -24.21 -14.90 14.80
CA LEU A 50 -23.29 -14.69 15.92
C LEU A 50 -22.61 -16.00 16.36
N ALA A 51 -23.31 -17.13 16.30
CA ALA A 51 -22.74 -18.43 16.62
C ALA A 51 -21.74 -18.89 15.55
N GLU A 52 -21.99 -18.59 14.27
CA GLU A 52 -21.06 -18.86 13.18
C GLU A 52 -19.79 -18.00 13.29
N MET A 53 -19.93 -16.70 13.57
CA MET A 53 -18.78 -15.80 13.79
C MET A 53 -17.93 -16.22 14.99
N ALA A 54 -18.54 -16.80 16.03
CA ALA A 54 -17.84 -17.35 17.20
C ALA A 54 -17.34 -18.79 17.02
N ALA A 55 -17.53 -19.40 15.85
CA ALA A 55 -17.20 -20.81 15.63
C ALA A 55 -15.69 -21.09 15.57
N ALA A 56 -14.87 -20.06 15.27
CA ALA A 56 -13.42 -20.17 15.27
C ALA A 56 -12.90 -20.58 16.66
N SER A 57 -11.95 -21.52 16.70
CA SER A 57 -11.36 -21.90 17.97
C SER A 57 -10.56 -20.74 18.57
N PRO A 58 -10.40 -20.66 19.92
CA PRO A 58 -9.64 -19.59 20.55
C PRO A 58 -8.21 -19.43 19.99
N GLY A 59 -7.54 -20.55 19.67
CA GLY A 59 -6.19 -20.52 19.09
C GLY A 59 -6.14 -20.01 17.65
N GLU A 60 -7.14 -20.31 16.83
CA GLU A 60 -7.26 -19.75 15.48
C GLU A 60 -7.53 -18.25 15.54
N ARG A 61 -8.39 -17.81 16.47
CA ARG A 61 -8.66 -16.39 16.68
C ARG A 61 -7.42 -15.63 17.16
N GLU A 62 -6.72 -16.15 18.16
CA GLU A 62 -5.48 -15.55 18.67
C GLU A 62 -4.43 -15.40 17.56
N ARG A 63 -4.29 -16.43 16.71
CA ARG A 63 -3.38 -16.38 15.55
C ARG A 63 -3.82 -15.30 14.56
N SER A 64 -5.08 -15.28 14.14
CA SER A 64 -5.61 -14.29 13.20
C SER A 64 -5.41 -12.87 13.72
N VAL A 65 -5.73 -12.59 14.99
CA VAL A 65 -5.49 -11.27 15.61
C VAL A 65 -4.00 -10.91 15.60
N ARG A 66 -3.11 -11.86 15.92
CA ARG A 66 -1.67 -11.61 15.91
C ARG A 66 -1.17 -11.30 14.50
N GLN A 67 -1.59 -12.06 13.50
CA GLN A 67 -1.19 -11.89 12.10
C GLN A 67 -1.69 -10.54 11.55
N THR A 68 -2.94 -10.15 11.81
CA THR A 68 -3.44 -8.85 11.35
C THR A 68 -2.74 -7.68 12.05
N ARG A 69 -2.39 -7.81 13.34
CA ARG A 69 -1.56 -6.81 14.03
C ARG A 69 -0.15 -6.73 13.43
N LEU A 70 0.45 -7.87 13.13
CA LEU A 70 1.75 -7.92 12.47
C LEU A 70 1.71 -7.23 11.10
N LEU A 71 0.66 -7.47 10.32
CA LEU A 71 0.41 -6.79 9.05
C LEU A 71 0.24 -5.27 9.23
N ALA A 72 -0.51 -4.84 10.25
CA ALA A 72 -0.69 -3.42 10.54
C ALA A 72 0.66 -2.74 10.87
N GLY A 73 1.48 -3.41 11.69
CA GLY A 73 2.85 -2.98 12.00
C GLY A 73 3.75 -2.93 10.77
N LEU A 74 3.66 -3.95 9.91
CA LEU A 74 4.39 -4.03 8.65
C LEU A 74 4.05 -2.84 7.73
N LEU A 75 2.76 -2.53 7.53
CA LEU A 75 2.34 -1.38 6.70
C LEU A 75 2.85 -0.05 7.28
N TRP A 76 2.85 0.10 8.61
CA TRP A 76 3.43 1.27 9.28
C TRP A 76 4.94 1.38 9.05
N ASN A 77 5.67 0.29 9.23
CA ASN A 77 7.11 0.23 9.03
C ASN A 77 7.48 0.51 7.56
N SER A 78 6.80 -0.14 6.62
CA SER A 78 6.99 0.02 5.18
C SER A 78 6.69 1.45 4.71
N SER A 79 5.80 2.17 5.38
CA SER A 79 5.59 3.60 5.13
C SER A 79 6.87 4.41 5.32
N SER A 80 7.61 4.17 6.41
CA SER A 80 8.87 4.88 6.68
C SER A 80 9.96 4.47 5.69
N ILE A 81 10.07 3.17 5.40
CA ILE A 81 11.03 2.64 4.43
C ILE A 81 10.80 3.25 3.04
N LEU A 82 9.54 3.30 2.57
CA LEU A 82 9.18 3.86 1.28
C LEU A 82 9.65 5.31 1.14
N ILE A 83 9.37 6.15 2.14
CA ILE A 83 9.74 7.57 2.11
C ILE A 83 11.26 7.74 2.13
N ASP A 84 11.98 7.01 2.98
CA ASP A 84 13.43 7.05 3.04
C ASP A 84 14.08 6.63 1.72
N GLN A 85 13.57 5.56 1.10
CA GLN A 85 14.06 5.09 -0.19
C GLN A 85 13.77 6.07 -1.32
N LEU A 86 12.59 6.71 -1.34
CA LEU A 86 12.29 7.77 -2.32
C LEU A 86 13.23 8.96 -2.20
N PHE A 87 13.62 9.37 -0.99
CA PHE A 87 14.64 10.40 -0.81
C PHE A 87 16.03 9.95 -1.27
N ARG A 88 16.39 8.67 -1.07
CA ARG A 88 17.64 8.11 -1.61
C ARG A 88 17.63 8.09 -3.14
N ASP A 89 16.51 7.71 -3.75
CA ASP A 89 16.33 7.74 -5.20
C ASP A 89 16.47 9.16 -5.73
N LEU A 90 15.82 10.14 -5.11
CA LEU A 90 15.98 11.55 -5.46
C LEU A 90 17.43 12.02 -5.37
N GLY A 91 18.12 11.66 -4.28
CA GLY A 91 19.55 11.96 -4.10
C GLY A 91 20.39 11.39 -5.24
N ARG A 92 20.17 10.13 -5.60
CA ARG A 92 20.84 9.47 -6.72
C ARG A 92 20.57 10.17 -8.05
N LEU A 93 19.32 10.58 -8.32
CA LEU A 93 18.98 11.30 -9.55
C LEU A 93 19.73 12.63 -9.68
N HIS A 94 19.99 13.32 -8.57
CA HIS A 94 20.77 14.57 -8.57
C HIS A 94 22.27 14.39 -8.84
N GLU A 95 22.79 13.17 -8.68
CA GLU A 95 24.19 12.84 -8.98
C GLU A 95 24.41 12.47 -10.46
N LEU A 96 23.33 12.24 -11.22
CA LEU A 96 23.40 11.85 -12.62
C LEU A 96 23.47 13.08 -13.54
N ASP A 97 24.39 13.05 -14.50
CA ASP A 97 24.43 14.04 -15.59
C ASP A 97 23.20 13.94 -16.51
N THR A 98 22.63 12.73 -16.64
CA THR A 98 21.43 12.46 -17.44
C THR A 98 20.70 11.26 -16.84
N VAL A 99 19.38 11.40 -16.66
CA VAL A 99 18.51 10.32 -16.18
C VAL A 99 18.15 9.43 -17.37
N THR A 100 18.45 8.13 -17.27
CA THR A 100 18.08 7.12 -18.28
C THR A 100 17.19 6.03 -17.67
N PRO A 101 16.39 5.31 -18.46
CA PRO A 101 15.58 4.19 -17.97
C PRO A 101 16.41 3.13 -17.22
N GLU A 102 17.65 2.87 -17.63
CA GLU A 102 18.55 1.93 -16.94
C GLU A 102 18.98 2.46 -15.58
N ALA A 103 19.18 3.78 -15.46
CA ALA A 103 19.48 4.40 -14.17
C ALA A 103 18.29 4.29 -13.21
N ILE A 104 17.07 4.46 -13.72
CA ILE A 104 15.81 4.25 -13.00
C ILE A 104 15.65 2.79 -12.56
N ALA A 105 15.93 1.83 -13.43
CA ALA A 105 15.87 0.40 -13.06
C ALA A 105 16.83 0.04 -11.90
N GLY A 106 17.87 0.84 -11.67
CA GLY A 106 18.79 0.68 -10.55
C GLY A 106 18.38 1.41 -9.26
N THR A 107 17.25 2.10 -9.23
CA THR A 107 16.70 2.79 -8.04
C THR A 107 15.92 1.82 -7.15
N SER A 108 15.60 2.24 -5.93
CA SER A 108 14.89 1.42 -4.96
C SER A 108 13.38 1.37 -5.22
N VAL A 109 12.73 2.53 -5.38
CA VAL A 109 11.27 2.64 -5.49
C VAL A 109 10.85 2.96 -6.92
N LEU A 110 11.56 3.87 -7.60
CA LEU A 110 11.17 4.26 -8.97
C LEU A 110 11.28 3.10 -9.97
N SER A 111 12.03 2.05 -9.64
CA SER A 111 12.13 0.81 -10.41
C SER A 111 10.87 -0.08 -10.31
N SER A 112 10.04 0.09 -9.27
CA SER A 112 8.75 -0.58 -9.10
C SER A 112 7.60 0.13 -9.81
N LEU A 113 7.80 1.36 -10.29
CA LEU A 113 6.82 2.08 -11.09
C LEU A 113 6.73 1.49 -12.51
N PRO A 114 5.62 1.72 -13.24
CA PRO A 114 5.43 1.16 -14.58
C PRO A 114 6.62 1.49 -15.52
N PRO A 115 7.38 0.50 -16.01
CA PRO A 115 8.69 0.74 -16.62
C PRO A 115 8.62 1.48 -17.96
N GLN A 116 7.48 1.43 -18.66
CA GLN A 116 7.28 2.12 -19.93
C GLN A 116 7.34 3.65 -19.81
N PHE A 117 7.19 4.21 -18.60
CA PHE A 117 7.31 5.64 -18.33
C PHE A 117 8.64 6.04 -17.66
N ALA A 118 9.58 5.11 -17.50
CA ALA A 118 10.84 5.36 -16.77
C ALA A 118 11.62 6.59 -17.26
N ALA A 119 11.54 6.93 -18.55
CA ALA A 119 12.18 8.13 -19.09
C ALA A 119 11.65 9.46 -18.50
N SER A 120 10.51 9.44 -17.82
CA SER A 120 9.86 10.60 -17.23
C SER A 120 9.99 10.67 -15.70
N TYR A 121 10.65 9.69 -15.05
CA TYR A 121 10.89 9.68 -13.61
C TYR A 121 12.11 10.53 -13.23
N ASP A 122 12.07 11.80 -13.60
CA ASP A 122 13.11 12.78 -13.27
C ASP A 122 13.01 13.28 -11.82
N ALA A 123 13.95 14.16 -11.42
CA ALA A 123 13.95 14.71 -10.07
C ALA A 123 12.67 15.46 -9.70
N LYS A 124 12.01 16.15 -10.65
CA LYS A 124 10.77 16.90 -10.38
C LYS A 124 9.59 15.94 -10.24
N PHE A 125 9.51 14.90 -11.06
CA PHE A 125 8.56 13.80 -10.88
C PHE A 125 8.73 13.18 -9.48
N THR A 126 9.95 12.81 -9.11
CA THR A 126 10.24 12.17 -7.82
C THR A 126 9.89 13.06 -6.63
N GLN A 127 10.18 14.37 -6.72
CA GLN A 127 9.75 15.33 -5.69
C GLN A 127 8.22 15.38 -5.53
N ARG A 128 7.46 15.39 -6.64
CA ARG A 128 5.99 15.35 -6.60
C ARG A 128 5.49 14.03 -6.02
N PHE A 129 6.10 12.91 -6.43
CA PHE A 129 5.76 11.57 -5.96
C PHE A 129 6.03 11.39 -4.47
N ILE A 130 7.14 11.90 -3.94
CA ILE A 130 7.43 11.92 -2.49
C ILE A 130 6.29 12.59 -1.71
N VAL A 131 5.78 13.74 -2.19
CA VAL A 131 4.71 14.45 -1.49
C VAL A 131 3.41 13.66 -1.53
N VAL A 132 3.08 13.01 -2.65
CA VAL A 132 1.90 12.12 -2.74
C VAL A 132 2.05 10.89 -1.85
N ALA A 133 3.19 10.21 -1.89
CA ALA A 133 3.48 9.07 -1.02
C ALA A 133 3.45 9.46 0.47
N SER A 134 3.90 10.67 0.82
CA SER A 134 3.82 11.19 2.19
C SER A 134 2.36 11.43 2.63
N ASP A 135 1.49 11.82 1.71
CA ASP A 135 0.06 12.03 1.98
C ASP A 135 -0.67 10.69 2.15
N VAL A 136 -0.40 9.72 1.26
CA VAL A 136 -0.89 8.33 1.37
C VAL A 136 -0.46 7.69 2.68
N THR A 137 0.83 7.73 3.02
CA THR A 137 1.31 7.15 4.28
C THR A 137 0.80 7.89 5.51
N ALA A 138 0.49 9.19 5.41
CA ALA A 138 -0.13 9.93 6.50
C ALA A 138 -1.60 9.54 6.73
N SER A 139 -2.33 9.08 5.71
CA SER A 139 -3.74 8.67 5.87
C SER A 139 -3.86 7.40 6.72
N PHE A 140 -2.87 6.51 6.70
CA PHE A 140 -2.75 5.37 7.61
C PHE A 140 -2.73 5.75 9.10
N ALA A 141 -2.41 7.00 9.44
CA ALA A 141 -2.44 7.52 10.81
C ALA A 141 -3.64 8.42 11.11
N ARG A 142 -4.37 8.89 10.08
CA ARG A 142 -5.39 9.95 10.22
C ARG A 142 -6.81 9.48 9.91
N GLY A 143 -6.94 8.28 9.35
CA GLY A 143 -8.15 7.80 8.71
C GLY A 143 -7.86 7.56 7.24
N TRP A 144 -7.97 6.32 6.82
CA TRP A 144 -7.75 5.94 5.43
C TRP A 144 -8.77 6.61 4.53
N THR A 145 -8.27 7.13 3.41
CA THR A 145 -9.06 7.58 2.27
C THR A 145 -8.40 6.99 1.05
N ALA A 146 -9.19 6.43 0.13
CA ALA A 146 -8.69 5.93 -1.14
C ALA A 146 -7.88 7.02 -1.87
N PRO A 147 -6.84 6.65 -2.62
CA PRO A 147 -6.03 7.62 -3.36
C PRO A 147 -6.86 8.51 -4.28
N GLY A 148 -6.66 9.83 -4.20
CA GLY A 148 -7.37 10.80 -5.04
C GLY A 148 -6.77 11.02 -6.43
N CYS A 149 -5.67 10.35 -6.76
CA CYS A 149 -4.98 10.44 -8.05
C CYS A 149 -4.15 9.18 -8.32
N LEU A 150 -3.77 8.97 -9.58
CA LEU A 150 -3.05 7.77 -10.01
C LEU A 150 -1.67 7.62 -9.36
N ALA A 151 -0.96 8.73 -9.12
CA ALA A 151 0.30 8.72 -8.37
C ALA A 151 0.10 8.22 -6.93
N GLY A 152 -1.07 8.45 -6.34
CA GLY A 152 -1.42 7.92 -5.02
C GLY A 152 -1.61 6.41 -5.04
N GLU A 153 -2.33 5.89 -6.05
CA GLU A 153 -2.49 4.44 -6.25
C GLU A 153 -1.13 3.75 -6.46
N LEU A 154 -0.28 4.34 -7.30
CA LEU A 154 1.09 3.85 -7.51
C LEU A 154 1.94 3.89 -6.23
N ALA A 155 1.75 4.91 -5.38
CA ALA A 155 2.43 4.96 -4.09
C ALA A 155 1.96 3.83 -3.15
N VAL A 156 0.69 3.44 -3.19
CA VAL A 156 0.18 2.26 -2.48
C VAL A 156 0.83 0.99 -3.01
N HIS A 157 0.90 0.78 -4.33
CA HIS A 157 1.61 -0.38 -4.90
C HIS A 157 3.06 -0.44 -4.44
N CYS A 158 3.80 0.68 -4.51
CA CYS A 158 5.18 0.73 -4.03
C CYS A 158 5.29 0.41 -2.53
N LEU A 159 4.33 0.87 -1.71
CA LEU A 159 4.28 0.54 -0.29
C LEU A 159 4.08 -0.96 -0.05
N LEU A 160 3.15 -1.58 -0.78
CA LEU A 160 2.87 -3.02 -0.66
C LEU A 160 4.01 -3.88 -1.18
N ASP A 161 4.77 -3.40 -2.17
CA ASP A 161 6.02 -4.03 -2.60
C ASP A 161 7.08 -3.96 -1.49
N GLN A 162 7.22 -2.83 -0.80
CA GLN A 162 8.13 -2.74 0.36
C GLN A 162 7.68 -3.64 1.50
N ALA A 163 6.37 -3.74 1.77
CA ALA A 163 5.83 -4.66 2.77
C ALA A 163 6.15 -6.12 2.43
N ARG A 164 5.96 -6.52 1.16
CA ARG A 164 6.33 -7.86 0.68
C ARG A 164 7.81 -8.16 0.84
N ILE A 165 8.67 -7.21 0.46
CA ILE A 165 10.13 -7.37 0.61
C ILE A 165 10.51 -7.54 2.09
N THR A 166 9.93 -6.74 2.99
CA THR A 166 10.18 -6.84 4.43
C THR A 166 9.65 -8.16 5.00
N GLU A 167 8.43 -8.59 4.61
CA GLU A 167 7.88 -9.91 4.95
C GLU A 167 8.86 -11.03 4.57
N ASP A 168 9.33 -11.03 3.33
CA ASP A 168 10.23 -12.06 2.80
C ASP A 168 11.60 -12.07 3.51
N ILE A 169 12.14 -10.89 3.84
CA ILE A 169 13.45 -10.76 4.50
C ILE A 169 13.42 -11.33 5.92
N TYR A 170 12.33 -11.12 6.64
CA TYR A 170 12.19 -11.48 8.05
C TYR A 170 11.30 -12.71 8.28
N GLU A 171 10.88 -13.38 7.20
CA GLU A 171 10.05 -14.60 7.22
C GLU A 171 8.81 -14.45 8.13
N LEU A 172 8.11 -13.31 8.03
CA LEU A 172 7.00 -12.98 8.90
C LEU A 172 5.83 -13.97 8.74
N ASP A 173 5.20 -14.38 9.85
CA ASP A 173 4.03 -15.26 9.84
C ASP A 173 2.77 -14.45 9.46
N LEU A 174 2.56 -14.23 8.16
CA LEU A 174 1.36 -13.61 7.59
C LEU A 174 0.55 -14.63 6.76
N PRO A 175 -0.76 -14.40 6.55
CA PRO A 175 -1.56 -15.18 5.60
C PRO A 175 -1.01 -15.04 4.18
N GLU A 176 -0.95 -16.11 3.39
CA GLU A 176 -0.36 -16.08 2.02
C GLU A 176 -1.03 -15.02 1.11
N GLU A 177 -2.34 -14.83 1.32
CA GLU A 177 -3.23 -13.93 0.62
C GLU A 177 -3.29 -12.51 1.19
N TRP A 178 -2.49 -12.16 2.22
CA TRP A 178 -2.57 -10.87 2.92
C TRP A 178 -2.55 -9.68 1.94
N ARG A 179 -1.73 -9.78 0.89
CA ARG A 179 -1.58 -8.70 -0.08
C ARG A 179 -2.86 -8.49 -0.88
N ALA A 180 -3.50 -9.57 -1.32
CA ALA A 180 -4.73 -9.49 -2.09
C ALA A 180 -5.84 -8.85 -1.25
N ILE A 181 -5.95 -9.23 0.02
CA ILE A 181 -6.90 -8.63 0.98
C ILE A 181 -6.65 -7.12 1.13
N VAL A 182 -5.39 -6.72 1.29
CA VAL A 182 -5.04 -5.30 1.45
C VAL A 182 -5.24 -4.52 0.15
N GLU A 183 -4.90 -5.09 -1.01
CA GLU A 183 -5.14 -4.47 -2.32
C GLU A 183 -6.63 -4.25 -2.57
N GLU A 184 -7.48 -5.23 -2.25
CA GLU A 184 -8.95 -5.09 -2.37
C GLU A 184 -9.48 -3.89 -1.56
N VAL A 185 -8.87 -3.58 -0.41
CA VAL A 185 -9.30 -2.47 0.46
C VAL A 185 -8.68 -1.14 0.06
N LEU A 186 -7.39 -1.12 -0.31
CA LEU A 186 -6.67 0.13 -0.59
C LEU A 186 -6.83 0.58 -2.05
N LEU A 187 -7.20 -0.33 -2.95
CA LEU A 187 -7.20 -0.14 -4.41
C LEU A 187 -8.47 -0.71 -5.08
N GLU A 188 -9.59 -0.85 -4.36
CA GLU A 188 -10.85 -1.45 -4.86
C GLU A 188 -11.28 -0.97 -6.27
N ASP A 189 -11.12 0.33 -6.53
CA ASP A 189 -11.52 1.00 -7.78
C ASP A 189 -10.32 1.59 -8.55
N ALA A 190 -9.11 1.09 -8.31
CA ALA A 190 -7.88 1.68 -8.85
C ALA A 190 -7.71 1.44 -10.36
N ASP A 191 -7.34 2.49 -11.10
CA ASP A 191 -7.04 2.40 -12.53
C ASP A 191 -5.59 1.95 -12.78
N SER A 192 -4.72 2.02 -11.76
CA SER A 192 -3.28 1.75 -11.84
C SER A 192 -2.89 0.35 -12.30
N GLU A 193 -3.72 -0.67 -12.06
CA GLU A 193 -3.44 -2.05 -12.49
C GLU A 193 -3.23 -2.17 -14.00
N THR A 194 -3.95 -1.37 -14.77
CA THR A 194 -3.86 -1.35 -16.24
C THR A 194 -2.48 -0.95 -16.75
N LEU A 195 -1.73 -0.15 -15.97
CA LEU A 195 -0.37 0.28 -16.31
C LEU A 195 0.64 -0.87 -16.19
N TYR A 196 0.36 -1.87 -15.38
CA TYR A 196 1.22 -3.04 -15.19
C TYR A 196 0.84 -4.20 -16.13
N ALA A 197 -0.43 -4.26 -16.58
CA ALA A 197 -0.95 -5.32 -17.43
C ALA A 197 -0.35 -5.39 -18.86
N ASP A 198 0.19 -4.28 -19.38
CA ASP A 198 0.71 -4.19 -20.76
C ASP A 198 2.02 -4.96 -21.02
N ASN A 199 2.61 -5.59 -20.01
CA ASN A 199 3.73 -6.52 -20.20
C ASN A 199 3.28 -7.95 -20.59
N ALA A 200 1.98 -8.24 -20.60
CA ALA A 200 1.40 -9.55 -20.93
C ALA A 200 0.49 -9.52 -22.18
N GLY A 201 1.02 -9.12 -23.33
CA GLY A 201 0.41 -9.37 -24.64
C GLY A 201 -0.78 -8.47 -25.00
N ALA A 202 -0.50 -7.50 -25.87
CA ALA A 202 -1.50 -6.60 -26.44
C ALA A 202 -2.67 -7.36 -27.12
N ALA A 203 -3.89 -7.09 -26.65
CA ALA A 203 -5.12 -7.34 -27.38
C ALA A 203 -5.95 -6.05 -27.47
N ASP A 204 -6.54 -5.91 -28.66
CA ASP A 204 -7.00 -4.71 -29.35
C ASP A 204 -8.36 -4.17 -28.88
N GLY A 205 -8.58 -2.87 -29.07
CA GLY A 205 -9.92 -2.29 -29.31
C GLY A 205 -10.64 -1.51 -28.21
N ALA A 206 -10.36 -1.73 -26.91
CA ALA A 206 -11.03 -1.01 -25.81
C ALA A 206 -10.21 0.13 -25.19
N ARG A 207 -8.90 0.19 -25.50
CA ARG A 207 -7.90 1.06 -24.84
C ARG A 207 -7.98 2.55 -25.18
N GLU A 208 -8.64 2.95 -26.27
CA GLU A 208 -8.51 4.33 -26.78
C GLU A 208 -9.20 5.41 -25.93
N GLN A 209 -10.16 5.06 -25.07
CA GLN A 209 -10.86 6.05 -24.22
C GLN A 209 -10.17 6.30 -22.87
N ASP A 210 -9.50 5.30 -22.28
CA ASP A 210 -8.73 5.46 -21.02
C ASP A 210 -7.24 5.74 -21.22
N ALA A 211 -6.68 5.46 -22.41
CA ALA A 211 -5.28 5.75 -22.72
C ALA A 211 -4.91 7.24 -22.52
N GLY A 212 -5.89 8.15 -22.61
CA GLY A 212 -5.69 9.56 -22.33
C GLY A 212 -5.53 9.88 -20.84
N LYS A 213 -6.24 9.18 -19.94
CA LYS A 213 -6.17 9.39 -18.49
C LYS A 213 -4.93 8.75 -17.86
N LEU A 214 -4.43 7.68 -18.47
CA LEU A 214 -3.26 6.92 -18.02
C LEU A 214 -1.91 7.55 -18.43
N ASP A 215 -1.93 8.63 -19.22
CA ASP A 215 -0.74 9.39 -19.58
C ASP A 215 -0.11 10.03 -18.34
N ILE A 216 1.22 9.95 -18.23
CA ILE A 216 1.99 10.44 -17.08
C ILE A 216 1.69 11.89 -16.69
N ARG A 217 1.24 12.71 -17.63
CA ARG A 217 0.85 14.10 -17.37
C ARG A 217 -0.32 14.22 -16.39
N HIS A 218 -1.20 13.23 -16.35
CA HIS A 218 -2.40 13.21 -15.51
C HIS A 218 -2.20 12.50 -14.16
N TRP A 219 -1.03 11.91 -13.90
CA TRP A 219 -0.85 11.06 -12.71
C TRP A 219 -1.04 11.80 -11.37
N PHE A 220 -0.81 13.11 -11.36
CA PHE A 220 -0.95 13.94 -10.17
C PHE A 220 -2.18 14.86 -10.24
N GLU A 221 -3.08 14.62 -11.19
CA GLU A 221 -4.35 15.32 -11.25
C GLU A 221 -5.39 14.57 -10.40
N PRO A 222 -6.26 15.28 -9.67
CA PRO A 222 -7.33 14.65 -8.92
C PRO A 222 -8.30 13.93 -9.86
N PHE A 223 -8.75 12.73 -9.49
CA PHE A 223 -9.73 11.97 -10.27
C PHE A 223 -11.07 12.70 -10.37
N THR A 224 -11.53 13.29 -9.27
CA THR A 224 -12.79 14.03 -9.19
C THR A 224 -12.61 15.41 -8.52
N PRO A 225 -13.50 16.38 -8.82
CA PRO A 225 -13.50 17.66 -8.12
C PRO A 225 -13.78 17.47 -6.62
N GLY A 226 -12.76 17.65 -5.80
CA GLY A 226 -12.85 17.50 -4.35
C GLY A 226 -11.82 16.53 -3.77
N ASP A 227 -11.23 15.68 -4.61
CA ASP A 227 -10.14 14.80 -4.19
C ASP A 227 -8.92 15.61 -3.75
N ALA A 228 -8.38 15.25 -2.60
CA ALA A 228 -7.23 15.92 -2.02
C ALA A 228 -5.96 15.39 -2.69
N VAL A 229 -5.33 16.24 -3.50
CA VAL A 229 -3.96 16.03 -3.98
C VAL A 229 -3.08 17.15 -3.42
N PRO A 230 -1.91 16.86 -2.84
CA PRO A 230 -1.05 17.89 -2.26
C PRO A 230 -0.70 19.00 -3.28
N PRO A 231 -0.77 20.29 -2.89
CA PRO A 231 -0.58 21.39 -3.85
C PRO A 231 0.75 21.37 -4.61
N TYR A 232 1.82 20.86 -3.98
CA TYR A 232 3.11 20.74 -4.64
C TYR A 232 3.09 19.67 -5.74
N ALA A 233 2.32 18.59 -5.58
CA ALA A 233 2.17 17.55 -6.58
C ALA A 233 1.43 18.06 -7.83
N CYS A 234 0.57 19.07 -7.69
CA CYS A 234 -0.12 19.72 -8.82
C CYS A 234 0.70 20.84 -9.50
N SER A 235 1.96 21.06 -9.09
CA SER A 235 2.80 22.19 -9.54
C SER A 235 3.85 21.86 -10.59
#